data_AF-A0A9P5XBK4-F1
#
_entry.id   AF-A0A9P5XBK4-F1
#
_cell.length_a   1.000
_cell.length_b   1.000
_cell.length_c   1.000
_cell.angle_alpha   90.00
_cell.angle_beta   90.00
_cell.angle_gamma   90.00
#
_symmetry.space_group_name_H-M   'P 1'
#
loop_
_entity.id
_entity.type
_entity.pdbx_description
1 polymer ?
#
loop_
_entity_poly.entity_id
_entity_poly.type
_entity_poly.pdbx_seq_one_letter_code
_entity_poly.pdbx_strand_id
1 'polypeptide(L)'
;SRASTTLLPSLESTPSFLITKANRSYRHQYSNIYFIRLRALREFIEEKAHTRWKNVSGKPKLTPRVLEVKKAQLCYIIGTVYMEMPMKPNVMEDVARDHSIPPPPPPAKFYSDNDCIMLEDESGRIRLVGDVLKGKNLVTGVIISALGAETPEGDFEVVDICFSGLAPQAFGEEDQEGDMDVDMDGSSSSLGDEWIGVVSGLEIGSIRPTDAQLQMLTEYLTGEEGGEDDQLSAAKISRLIIAGNSLAAGALADRIKPPSYAERKAKKHGLDPTTFTPNPIYDLSAHLLDIARVMPVHILPGPGDPSGTIMPQQP
;
A
#
# COMPACT_ATOMS: atom_id res chain seq x y z
N SER A 1 -33.56 4.72 -9.06
CA SER A 1 -32.37 4.69 -9.94
C SER A 1 -31.16 5.07 -9.10
N ARG A 2 -29.98 4.49 -9.36
CA ARG A 2 -28.77 4.84 -8.61
C ARG A 2 -28.20 6.19 -9.04
N ALA A 3 -27.52 6.86 -8.12
CA ALA A 3 -26.70 8.02 -8.44
C ALA A 3 -25.60 7.63 -9.45
N SER A 4 -25.26 8.54 -10.35
CA SER A 4 -24.24 8.30 -11.38
C SER A 4 -22.94 9.01 -11.02
N THR A 5 -21.89 8.24 -10.70
CA THR A 5 -20.55 8.80 -10.52
C THR A 5 -19.87 9.01 -11.86
N THR A 6 -19.33 10.21 -12.08
CA THR A 6 -18.41 10.48 -13.18
C THR A 6 -17.00 10.00 -12.82
N LEU A 7 -16.38 9.22 -13.70
CA LEU A 7 -14.94 8.96 -13.60
C LEU A 7 -14.19 10.18 -14.11
N LEU A 8 -13.34 10.77 -13.28
CA LEU A 8 -12.45 11.83 -13.73
C LEU A 8 -11.49 11.25 -14.78
N PRO A 9 -11.29 11.94 -15.92
CA PRO A 9 -10.33 11.50 -16.93
C PRO A 9 -8.92 11.47 -16.32
N SER A 10 -8.10 10.52 -16.77
CA SER A 10 -6.69 10.51 -16.39
C SER A 10 -6.02 11.78 -16.92
N LEU A 11 -5.54 12.63 -16.02
CA LEU A 11 -4.68 13.76 -16.38
C LEU A 11 -3.35 13.22 -16.91
N GLU A 12 -2.73 13.91 -17.87
CA GLU A 12 -1.38 13.54 -18.37
C GLU A 12 -0.33 13.55 -17.24
N SER A 13 -0.58 14.31 -16.18
CA SER A 13 0.24 14.37 -14.97
C SER A 13 0.07 13.18 -14.03
N THR A 14 -0.98 12.36 -14.20
CA THR A 14 -1.24 11.20 -13.34
C THR A 14 -0.38 10.02 -13.81
N PRO A 15 0.62 9.57 -13.01
CA PRO A 15 1.47 8.47 -13.41
C PRO A 15 0.67 7.17 -13.52
N SER A 16 0.89 6.42 -14.60
CA SER A 16 0.28 5.11 -14.79
C SER A 16 1.10 4.02 -14.12
N PHE A 17 0.42 3.10 -13.43
CA PHE A 17 1.03 1.89 -12.86
C PHE A 17 1.04 0.69 -13.83
N LEU A 18 0.56 0.87 -15.07
CA LEU A 18 0.55 -0.17 -16.09
C LEU A 18 1.94 -0.34 -16.70
N ILE A 19 2.45 -1.58 -16.65
CA ILE A 19 3.73 -1.96 -17.27
C ILE A 19 3.43 -2.78 -18.52
N THR A 20 3.67 -2.18 -19.68
CA THR A 20 3.54 -2.87 -20.97
C THR A 20 4.63 -3.93 -21.15
N LYS A 21 4.39 -4.91 -22.03
CA LYS A 21 5.39 -5.95 -22.35
C LYS A 21 6.72 -5.38 -22.83
N ALA A 22 6.71 -4.24 -23.53
CA ALA A 22 7.92 -3.56 -24.00
C ALA A 22 8.73 -2.95 -22.84
N ASN A 23 8.06 -2.46 -21.80
CA ASN A 23 8.69 -1.81 -20.64
C ASN A 23 9.03 -2.79 -19.52
N ARG A 24 8.62 -4.06 -19.63
CA ARG A 24 8.88 -5.11 -18.64
C ARG A 24 10.29 -5.67 -18.80
N SER A 25 11.24 -5.11 -18.07
CA SER A 25 12.65 -5.56 -18.05
C SER A 25 13.12 -5.87 -16.62
N TYR A 26 13.76 -7.03 -16.46
CA TYR A 26 14.33 -7.50 -15.19
C TYR A 26 15.86 -7.41 -15.13
N ARG A 27 16.48 -6.67 -16.07
CA ARG A 27 17.95 -6.57 -16.18
C ARG A 27 18.56 -5.52 -15.24
N HIS A 28 17.75 -4.63 -14.69
CA HIS A 28 18.23 -3.51 -13.87
C HIS A 28 18.33 -3.88 -12.39
N GLN A 29 19.30 -3.31 -11.70
CA GLN A 29 19.44 -3.42 -10.25
C GLN A 29 18.50 -2.44 -9.52
N TYR A 30 18.13 -2.76 -8.29
CA TYR A 30 17.21 -1.95 -7.47
C TYR A 30 17.81 -0.61 -6.97
N SER A 31 19.12 -0.41 -7.07
CA SER A 31 19.81 0.82 -6.62
C SER A 31 19.26 2.08 -7.31
N ASN A 32 18.93 1.98 -8.61
CA ASN A 32 18.39 3.09 -9.39
C ASN A 32 17.09 3.67 -8.79
N ILE A 33 16.26 2.83 -8.16
CA ILE A 33 15.01 3.28 -7.54
C ILE A 33 15.31 4.23 -6.38
N TYR A 34 16.28 3.90 -5.53
CA TYR A 34 16.64 4.76 -4.39
C TYR A 34 17.27 6.07 -4.84
N PHE A 35 18.13 6.04 -5.85
CA PHE A 35 18.73 7.25 -6.43
C PHE A 35 17.67 8.19 -7.01
N ILE A 36 16.74 7.66 -7.82
CA ILE A 36 15.67 8.47 -8.42
C ILE A 36 14.74 9.03 -7.34
N ARG A 37 14.37 8.24 -6.32
CA ARG A 37 13.53 8.69 -5.22
C ARG A 37 14.18 9.84 -4.43
N LEU A 38 15.46 9.70 -4.08
CA LEU A 38 16.20 10.73 -3.36
C LEU A 38 16.26 12.01 -4.20
N ARG A 39 16.64 11.90 -5.47
CA ARG A 39 16.71 13.04 -6.39
C ARG A 39 15.37 13.75 -6.57
N ALA A 40 14.27 13.00 -6.71
CA ALA A 40 12.94 13.55 -6.93
C ALA A 40 12.38 14.29 -5.70
N LEU A 41 12.73 13.85 -4.49
CA LEU A 41 12.23 14.47 -3.25
C LEU A 41 13.19 15.50 -2.64
N ARG A 42 14.44 15.56 -3.12
CA ARG A 42 15.50 16.38 -2.52
C ARG A 42 15.12 17.86 -2.43
N GLU A 43 14.68 18.46 -3.53
CA GLU A 43 14.33 19.88 -3.59
C GLU A 43 13.25 20.26 -2.57
N PHE A 44 12.16 19.47 -2.51
CA PHE A 44 11.06 19.71 -1.57
C PHE A 44 11.49 19.58 -0.10
N ILE A 45 12.38 18.63 0.18
CA ILE A 45 12.91 18.44 1.53
C ILE A 45 13.88 19.55 1.91
N GLU A 46 14.74 19.99 0.98
CA GLU A 46 15.67 21.11 1.20
C GLU A 46 14.90 22.40 1.54
N GLU A 47 13.86 22.72 0.78
CA GLU A 47 13.05 23.91 1.02
C GLU A 47 12.36 23.87 2.39
N LYS A 48 11.76 22.72 2.75
CA LYS A 48 11.10 22.53 4.04
C LYS A 48 12.09 22.56 5.21
N ALA A 49 13.23 21.88 5.08
CA ALA A 49 14.30 21.89 6.07
C ALA A 49 14.84 23.31 6.28
N HIS A 50 15.12 24.03 5.20
CA HIS A 50 15.57 25.42 5.26
C HIS A 50 14.52 26.31 5.96
N THR A 51 13.24 26.21 5.56
CA THR A 51 12.17 27.00 6.17
C THR A 51 12.01 26.71 7.66
N ARG A 52 12.16 25.45 8.06
CA ARG A 52 12.03 24.99 9.45
C ARG A 52 13.22 25.41 10.32
N TRP A 53 14.44 25.36 9.78
CA TRP A 53 15.67 25.53 10.57
C TRP A 53 16.44 26.83 10.31
N LYS A 54 16.01 27.70 9.40
CA LYS A 54 16.65 29.01 9.10
C LYS A 54 16.84 29.90 10.33
N ASN A 55 15.94 29.80 11.31
CA ASN A 55 15.94 30.64 12.52
C ASN A 55 16.53 29.93 13.74
N VAL A 56 17.06 28.71 13.58
CA VAL A 56 17.67 27.95 14.67
C VAL A 56 19.04 28.53 15.01
N SER A 57 19.33 28.65 16.31
CA SER A 57 20.64 29.09 16.81
C SER A 57 21.75 28.18 16.27
N GLY A 58 22.85 28.79 15.81
CA GLY A 58 23.93 28.06 15.12
C GLY A 58 23.85 28.11 13.60
N LYS A 59 22.76 28.64 13.01
CA LYS A 59 22.57 28.81 11.55
C LYS A 59 22.99 27.55 10.77
N PRO A 60 22.34 26.41 11.07
CA PRO A 60 22.72 25.14 10.47
C PRO A 60 22.64 25.25 8.94
N LYS A 61 23.64 24.68 8.27
CA LYS A 61 23.70 24.65 6.80
C LYS A 61 23.42 23.24 6.32
N LEU A 62 22.90 23.15 5.10
CA LEU A 62 22.84 21.89 4.38
C LEU A 62 24.26 21.41 4.11
N THR A 63 24.59 20.20 4.57
CA THR A 63 25.76 19.47 4.11
C THR A 63 25.35 18.67 2.86
N PRO A 64 25.99 18.87 1.69
CA PRO A 64 25.56 18.25 0.44
C PRO A 64 25.54 16.72 0.50
N ARG A 65 26.59 16.13 1.09
CA ARG A 65 26.79 14.69 1.21
C ARG A 65 26.89 14.25 2.67
N VAL A 66 26.31 13.11 3.04
CA VAL A 66 26.24 12.65 4.44
C VAL A 66 27.62 12.35 5.03
N LEU A 67 28.60 11.92 4.22
CA LEU A 67 29.97 11.71 4.67
C LEU A 67 30.83 12.99 4.74
N GLU A 68 30.30 14.14 4.32
CA GLU A 68 31.00 15.44 4.41
C GLU A 68 30.65 16.22 5.68
N VAL A 69 29.92 15.59 6.61
CA VAL A 69 29.63 16.21 7.91
C VAL A 69 30.94 16.53 8.61
N LYS A 70 31.00 17.71 9.23
CA LYS A 70 32.16 18.16 10.00
C LYS A 70 31.89 17.98 11.48
N LYS A 71 32.88 17.45 12.19
CA LYS A 71 32.87 17.27 13.64
C LYS A 71 32.42 18.52 14.38
N ALA A 72 31.52 18.35 15.34
CA ALA A 72 30.98 19.40 16.21
C ALA A 72 30.38 20.62 15.48
N GLN A 73 30.04 20.48 14.19
CA GLN A 73 29.32 21.51 13.45
C GLN A 73 27.84 21.13 13.33
N LEU A 74 26.97 22.01 13.82
CA LEU A 74 25.54 21.86 13.61
C LEU A 74 25.21 22.04 12.12
N CYS A 75 24.67 21.00 11.51
CA CYS A 75 24.26 20.98 10.12
C CYS A 75 23.00 20.13 9.94
N TYR A 76 22.44 20.16 8.74
CA TYR A 76 21.45 19.17 8.36
C TYR A 76 21.88 18.43 7.10
N ILE A 77 21.52 17.16 7.06
CA ILE A 77 21.80 16.23 5.97
C ILE A 77 20.50 15.68 5.41
N ILE A 78 20.52 15.25 4.16
CA ILE A 78 19.37 14.65 3.48
C ILE A 78 19.79 13.30 2.93
N GLY A 79 18.98 12.29 3.16
CA GLY A 79 19.25 10.95 2.66
C GLY A 79 18.07 10.02 2.83
N THR A 80 18.29 8.79 2.42
CA THR A 80 17.35 7.68 2.53
C THR A 80 17.65 6.92 3.82
N VAL A 81 16.63 6.73 4.65
CA VAL A 81 16.74 5.91 5.85
C VAL A 81 16.98 4.45 5.46
N TYR A 82 17.95 3.83 6.11
CA TYR A 82 18.21 2.40 6.06
C TYR A 82 18.18 1.85 7.49
N MET A 83 17.23 0.96 7.76
CA MET A 83 17.15 0.22 9.02
C MET A 83 17.97 -1.07 8.90
N GLU A 84 19.04 -1.16 9.67
CA GLU A 84 19.79 -2.39 9.90
C GLU A 84 19.12 -3.14 11.06
N MET A 85 18.42 -4.23 10.73
CA MET A 85 17.54 -4.96 11.65
C MET A 85 18.03 -6.41 11.76
N PRO A 86 18.62 -6.82 12.90
CA PRO A 86 19.18 -8.17 13.06
C PRO A 86 18.15 -9.30 12.88
N MET A 87 16.87 -9.03 13.18
CA MET A 87 15.79 -10.01 13.06
C MET A 87 15.23 -10.11 11.64
N LYS A 88 15.66 -9.26 10.70
CA LYS A 88 15.18 -9.27 9.31
C LYS A 88 15.64 -10.55 8.61
N PRO A 89 14.74 -11.29 7.91
CA PRO A 89 15.11 -12.50 7.21
C PRO A 89 16.21 -12.27 6.18
N ASN A 90 17.20 -13.15 6.19
CA ASN A 90 18.35 -13.07 5.32
C ASN A 90 18.38 -14.28 4.38
N VAL A 91 18.14 -14.03 3.09
CA VAL A 91 18.11 -15.08 2.06
C VAL A 91 19.43 -15.86 2.01
N MET A 92 20.57 -15.22 2.29
CA MET A 92 21.87 -15.90 2.28
C MET A 92 22.01 -16.89 3.43
N GLU A 93 21.48 -16.53 4.61
CA GLU A 93 21.46 -17.44 5.78
C GLU A 93 20.48 -18.59 5.57
N ASP A 94 19.34 -18.34 4.91
CA ASP A 94 18.38 -19.38 4.56
C ASP A 94 18.94 -20.37 3.53
N VAL A 95 19.72 -19.89 2.55
CA VAL A 95 20.40 -20.76 1.56
C VAL A 95 21.56 -21.55 2.19
N ALA A 96 22.24 -20.98 3.20
CA ALA A 96 23.32 -21.66 3.90
C ALA A 96 22.84 -22.70 4.93
N ARG A 97 21.54 -22.68 5.29
CA ARG A 97 20.95 -23.59 6.27
C ARG A 97 20.80 -25.00 5.69
N ASP A 98 21.04 -26.00 6.53
CA ASP A 98 20.72 -27.38 6.17
C ASP A 98 19.20 -27.55 5.99
N HIS A 99 18.79 -27.96 4.77
CA HIS A 99 17.39 -28.21 4.40
C HIS A 99 16.75 -29.37 5.18
N SER A 100 17.52 -30.13 5.96
CA SER A 100 17.00 -31.17 6.86
C SER A 100 16.21 -30.62 8.05
N ILE A 101 16.41 -29.35 8.41
CA ILE A 101 15.73 -28.68 9.51
C ILE A 101 14.69 -27.70 8.95
N PRO A 102 13.39 -27.87 9.24
CA PRO A 102 12.38 -26.92 8.81
C PRO A 102 12.68 -25.53 9.41
N PRO A 103 12.63 -24.46 8.60
CA PRO A 103 12.85 -23.11 9.11
C PRO A 103 11.79 -22.77 10.16
N PRO A 104 12.14 -22.01 11.22
CA PRO A 104 11.14 -21.46 12.11
C PRO A 104 10.19 -20.56 11.29
N PRO A 105 8.91 -20.47 11.67
CA PRO A 105 7.97 -19.60 10.99
C PRO A 105 8.51 -18.16 11.03
N PRO A 106 8.50 -17.42 9.91
CA PRO A 106 9.00 -16.06 9.88
C PRO A 106 8.19 -15.22 10.87
N PRO A 107 8.85 -14.45 11.75
CA PRO A 107 8.12 -13.62 12.70
C PRO A 107 7.29 -12.56 11.98
N ALA A 108 6.11 -12.25 12.53
CA ALA A 108 5.20 -11.27 11.95
C ALA A 108 5.79 -9.85 11.92
N LYS A 109 6.74 -9.56 12.81
CA LYS A 109 7.46 -8.29 12.90
C LYS A 109 8.94 -8.58 13.14
N PHE A 110 9.80 -7.78 12.52
CA PHE A 110 11.26 -7.89 12.62
C PHE A 110 11.91 -6.70 13.34
N TYR A 111 11.10 -5.83 13.95
CA TYR A 111 11.58 -4.69 14.72
C TYR A 111 12.13 -5.12 16.08
N SER A 112 13.25 -4.55 16.49
CA SER A 112 13.88 -4.82 17.78
C SER A 112 14.59 -3.58 18.34
N ASP A 113 14.85 -3.56 19.66
CA ASP A 113 15.62 -2.49 20.31
C ASP A 113 17.09 -2.45 19.87
N ASN A 114 17.56 -3.51 19.19
CA ASN A 114 18.91 -3.60 18.63
C ASN A 114 19.00 -3.05 17.19
N ASP A 115 17.91 -2.50 16.65
CA ASP A 115 17.89 -1.98 15.29
C ASP A 115 18.71 -0.69 15.18
N CYS A 116 19.53 -0.59 14.15
CA CYS A 116 20.36 0.58 13.86
C CYS A 116 19.73 1.42 12.74
N ILE A 117 19.55 2.71 12.99
CA ILE A 117 19.03 3.67 12.01
C ILE A 117 20.23 4.30 11.29
N MET A 118 20.31 4.12 9.99
CA MET A 118 21.34 4.71 9.14
C MET A 118 20.69 5.69 8.15
N LEU A 119 21.43 6.72 7.75
CA LEU A 119 21.05 7.61 6.65
C LEU A 119 22.04 7.41 5.49
N GLU A 120 21.50 7.12 4.30
CA GLU A 120 22.25 6.81 3.09
C GLU A 120 22.06 7.87 2.00
N ASP A 121 23.14 8.24 1.32
CA ASP A 121 23.13 9.02 0.08
C ASP A 121 24.12 8.44 -0.94
N GLU A 122 24.43 9.19 -2.00
CA GLU A 122 25.43 8.78 -3.01
C GLU A 122 26.87 8.66 -2.49
N SER A 123 27.19 9.22 -1.33
CA SER A 123 28.53 9.20 -0.72
C SER A 123 28.74 7.99 0.19
N GLY A 124 27.69 7.57 0.89
CA GLY A 124 27.76 6.43 1.80
C GLY A 124 26.69 6.48 2.87
N ARG A 125 27.03 6.00 4.07
CA ARG A 125 26.10 5.85 5.20
C ARG A 125 26.66 6.49 6.45
N ILE A 126 25.79 7.12 7.22
CA ILE A 126 26.08 7.59 8.58
C ILE A 126 25.02 7.06 9.54
N ARG A 127 25.42 6.67 10.75
CA ARG A 127 24.51 6.18 11.78
C ARG A 127 23.81 7.36 12.45
N LEU A 128 22.50 7.27 12.63
CA LEU A 128 21.70 8.25 13.34
C LEU A 128 21.50 7.79 14.78
N VAL A 129 21.80 8.67 15.73
CA VAL A 129 21.57 8.45 17.17
C VAL A 129 20.79 9.63 17.77
N GLY A 130 20.23 9.43 18.97
CA GLY A 130 19.50 10.48 19.69
C GLY A 130 18.05 10.09 20.03
N ASP A 131 17.52 10.64 21.12
CA ASP A 131 16.19 10.29 21.63
C ASP A 131 15.06 10.71 20.71
N VAL A 132 15.28 11.70 19.84
CA VAL A 132 14.29 12.20 18.87
C VAL A 132 13.89 11.13 17.85
N LEU A 133 14.73 10.12 17.64
CA LEU A 133 14.45 8.98 16.77
C LEU A 133 13.43 8.02 17.40
N LYS A 134 13.36 7.96 18.73
CA LYS A 134 12.40 7.13 19.45
C LYS A 134 10.98 7.66 19.19
N GLY A 135 10.09 6.78 18.74
CA GLY A 135 8.69 7.14 18.45
C GLY A 135 8.43 7.73 17.05
N LYS A 136 9.46 7.91 16.21
CA LYS A 136 9.28 8.37 14.82
C LYS A 136 8.90 7.26 13.82
N ASN A 137 8.90 5.99 14.25
CA ASN A 137 8.53 4.81 13.46
C ASN A 137 9.14 4.82 12.05
N LEU A 138 10.44 5.15 11.96
CA LEU A 138 11.15 5.21 10.69
C LEU A 138 11.29 3.81 10.08
N VAL A 139 11.20 3.73 8.76
CA VAL A 139 11.36 2.48 7.99
C VAL A 139 12.32 2.69 6.83
N THR A 140 12.95 1.61 6.38
CA THR A 140 13.88 1.65 5.25
C THR A 140 13.22 2.23 4.00
N GLY A 141 13.92 3.14 3.33
CA GLY A 141 13.46 3.79 2.11
C GLY A 141 12.75 5.11 2.32
N VAL A 142 12.47 5.55 3.55
CA VAL A 142 11.92 6.90 3.80
C VAL A 142 13.02 7.93 3.57
N ILE A 143 12.72 9.02 2.87
CA ILE A 143 13.69 10.10 2.65
C ILE A 143 13.37 11.22 3.65
N ILE A 144 14.38 11.60 4.41
CA ILE A 144 14.28 12.60 5.46
C ILE A 144 15.42 13.61 5.37
N SER A 145 15.21 14.77 5.97
CA SER A 145 16.32 15.59 6.44
C SER A 145 16.49 15.45 7.93
N ALA A 146 17.73 15.29 8.40
CA ALA A 146 18.07 15.23 9.81
C ALA A 146 18.97 16.42 10.19
N LEU A 147 18.56 17.18 11.19
CA LEU A 147 19.34 18.24 11.82
C LEU A 147 20.12 17.66 13.00
N GLY A 148 21.41 17.96 13.08
CA GLY A 148 22.26 17.40 14.12
C GLY A 148 23.72 17.77 13.98
N ALA A 149 24.58 17.04 14.68
CA ALA A 149 26.02 17.16 14.59
C ALA A 149 26.68 15.78 14.71
N GLU A 150 27.87 15.64 14.13
CA GLU A 150 28.68 14.43 14.28
C GLU A 150 29.27 14.34 15.70
N THR A 151 29.09 13.18 16.33
CA THR A 151 29.67 12.82 17.61
C THR A 151 31.15 12.45 17.47
N PRO A 152 31.93 12.40 18.56
CA PRO A 152 33.32 11.94 18.50
C PRO A 152 33.49 10.51 17.97
N GLU A 153 32.45 9.68 18.07
CA GLU A 153 32.41 8.29 17.62
C GLU A 153 32.14 8.15 16.11
N GLY A 154 31.77 9.25 15.43
CA GLY A 154 31.43 9.26 14.00
C GLY A 154 29.94 9.05 13.71
N ASP A 155 29.11 8.93 14.75
CA ASP A 155 27.66 8.88 14.63
C ASP A 155 27.08 10.30 14.48
N PHE A 156 25.87 10.42 13.97
CA PHE A 156 25.17 11.70 13.82
C PHE A 156 24.08 11.82 14.89
N GLU A 157 24.29 12.72 15.86
CA GLU A 157 23.32 13.00 16.91
C GLU A 157 22.20 13.91 16.39
N VAL A 158 21.01 13.32 16.25
CA VAL A 158 19.84 13.96 15.66
C VAL A 158 19.09 14.77 16.71
N VAL A 159 18.93 16.06 16.41
CA VAL A 159 18.16 17.02 17.20
C VAL A 159 16.74 17.19 16.65
N ASP A 160 16.55 17.13 15.34
CA ASP A 160 15.23 17.23 14.70
C ASP A 160 15.22 16.55 13.33
N ILE A 161 14.02 16.20 12.85
CA ILE A 161 13.80 15.53 11.56
C ILE A 161 12.74 16.28 10.77
N CYS A 162 12.96 16.43 9.46
CA CYS A 162 12.01 17.01 8.52
C CYS A 162 11.67 16.01 7.41
N PHE A 163 10.38 15.93 7.06
CA PHE A 163 9.86 15.11 5.96
C PHE A 163 9.45 15.99 4.77
N SER A 164 9.33 15.40 3.58
CA SER A 164 8.82 16.08 2.38
C SER A 164 7.39 16.61 2.55
N GLY A 165 6.62 16.06 3.49
CA GLY A 165 5.21 16.38 3.72
C GLY A 165 4.31 16.02 2.53
N LEU A 166 3.12 16.62 2.49
CA LEU A 166 2.14 16.38 1.42
C LEU A 166 2.50 17.16 0.16
N ALA A 167 2.23 16.55 -1.00
CA ALA A 167 2.26 17.23 -2.28
C ALA A 167 1.10 18.25 -2.36
N PRO A 168 1.22 19.32 -3.17
CA PRO A 168 0.11 20.21 -3.46
C PRO A 168 -1.10 19.41 -3.96
N GLN A 169 -2.25 19.61 -3.36
CA GLN A 169 -3.49 18.97 -3.79
C GLN A 169 -4.23 19.94 -4.70
N ALA A 170 -4.62 19.46 -5.89
CA ALA A 170 -5.42 20.22 -6.85
C ALA A 170 -6.92 20.23 -6.46
N PHE A 171 -7.24 20.39 -5.17
CA PHE A 171 -8.64 20.63 -4.80
C PHE A 171 -9.07 21.96 -5.40
N GLY A 172 -10.19 21.91 -6.13
CA GLY A 172 -10.63 22.95 -7.03
C GLY A 172 -10.76 24.31 -6.35
N GLU A 173 -10.50 25.35 -7.13
CA GLU A 173 -10.83 26.75 -6.86
C GLU A 173 -12.36 26.99 -6.78
N GLU A 174 -13.18 25.95 -6.59
CA GLU A 174 -14.64 26.02 -6.68
C GLU A 174 -15.35 26.28 -5.35
N ASP A 175 -14.67 26.20 -4.19
CA ASP A 175 -15.31 26.40 -2.86
C ASP A 175 -14.91 27.70 -2.13
N GLN A 176 -14.21 28.64 -2.77
CA GLN A 176 -13.80 29.91 -2.11
C GLN A 176 -14.16 31.21 -2.85
N GLU A 177 -14.91 31.19 -3.95
CA GLU A 177 -15.46 32.41 -4.55
C GLU A 177 -16.97 32.32 -4.82
N GLY A 178 -17.75 33.05 -4.02
CA GLY A 178 -19.16 33.39 -4.25
C GLY A 178 -20.16 32.45 -3.58
N ASP A 179 -21.28 32.88 -3.00
CA ASP A 179 -21.82 34.20 -2.70
C ASP A 179 -22.95 33.92 -1.69
N MET A 180 -23.29 34.91 -0.87
CA MET A 180 -24.54 34.90 -0.13
C MET A 180 -25.69 35.06 -1.12
N ASP A 181 -26.30 33.97 -1.61
CA ASP A 181 -27.53 34.08 -2.40
C ASP A 181 -28.73 33.40 -1.73
N VAL A 182 -29.69 34.29 -1.49
CA VAL A 182 -31.02 34.18 -0.92
C VAL A 182 -31.92 33.16 -1.60
N ASP A 183 -32.78 32.54 -0.78
CA ASP A 183 -33.90 31.69 -1.17
C ASP A 183 -34.70 32.22 -2.37
N MET A 184 -34.70 31.48 -3.49
CA MET A 184 -35.72 31.59 -4.53
C MET A 184 -35.85 30.24 -5.29
N ASP A 185 -37.09 29.73 -5.26
CA ASP A 185 -37.60 28.46 -5.76
C ASP A 185 -36.93 27.81 -7.00
N GLY A 186 -36.55 26.53 -6.84
CA GLY A 186 -37.17 25.52 -7.71
C GLY A 186 -36.30 24.65 -8.63
N SER A 187 -34.97 24.56 -8.51
CA SER A 187 -34.21 23.57 -9.33
C SER A 187 -32.87 23.03 -8.80
N SER A 188 -32.42 23.38 -7.59
CA SER A 188 -31.23 22.79 -6.97
C SER A 188 -31.54 21.87 -5.77
N SER A 189 -32.79 21.46 -5.60
CA SER A 189 -33.18 20.54 -4.53
C SER A 189 -32.84 19.09 -4.88
N SER A 190 -31.96 18.51 -4.05
CA SER A 190 -31.67 17.08 -3.87
C SER A 190 -30.79 16.36 -4.90
N LEU A 191 -29.54 16.78 -5.08
CA LEU A 191 -28.48 15.78 -5.32
C LEU A 191 -28.32 15.03 -3.99
N GLY A 192 -29.06 13.93 -3.81
CA GLY A 192 -28.92 13.10 -2.62
C GLY A 192 -27.47 12.63 -2.45
N ASP A 193 -27.02 12.47 -1.20
CA ASP A 193 -25.66 12.04 -0.88
C ASP A 193 -25.25 10.83 -1.73
N GLU A 194 -24.15 10.96 -2.48
CA GLU A 194 -23.62 9.90 -3.33
C GLU A 194 -22.52 9.14 -2.59
N TRP A 195 -22.60 7.81 -2.55
CA TRP A 195 -21.66 6.96 -1.83
C TRP A 195 -20.88 6.02 -2.75
N ILE A 196 -19.65 5.70 -2.35
CA ILE A 196 -18.82 4.67 -2.98
C ILE A 196 -18.64 3.53 -1.99
N GLY A 197 -19.00 2.32 -2.40
CA GLY A 197 -18.76 1.10 -1.63
C GLY A 197 -17.31 0.65 -1.81
N VAL A 198 -16.62 0.35 -0.71
CA VAL A 198 -15.27 -0.24 -0.73
C VAL A 198 -15.28 -1.49 0.12
N VAL A 199 -14.89 -2.62 -0.48
CA VAL A 199 -14.77 -3.92 0.18
C VAL A 199 -13.41 -4.52 -0.09
N SER A 200 -12.88 -5.34 0.80
CA SER A 200 -11.56 -5.98 0.67
C SER A 200 -11.58 -7.29 1.44
N GLY A 201 -10.74 -8.25 1.03
CA GLY A 201 -10.60 -9.49 1.79
C GLY A 201 -11.84 -10.37 1.77
N LEU A 202 -12.45 -10.57 0.59
CA LEU A 202 -13.56 -11.51 0.43
C LEU A 202 -13.13 -12.95 0.73
N GLU A 203 -11.83 -13.24 0.53
CA GLU A 203 -11.17 -14.52 0.84
C GLU A 203 -11.97 -15.74 0.35
N ILE A 204 -12.56 -15.68 -0.85
CA ILE A 204 -13.39 -16.76 -1.40
C ILE A 204 -12.54 -18.01 -1.60
N GLY A 205 -13.07 -19.15 -1.15
CA GLY A 205 -12.34 -20.42 -1.11
C GLY A 205 -11.46 -20.60 0.12
N SER A 206 -11.60 -19.75 1.14
CA SER A 206 -11.01 -19.97 2.46
C SER A 206 -11.64 -21.17 3.18
N ILE A 207 -10.92 -21.71 4.16
CA ILE A 207 -11.45 -22.74 5.08
C ILE A 207 -12.54 -22.15 6.00
N ARG A 208 -12.49 -20.83 6.22
CA ARG A 208 -13.51 -20.12 6.99
C ARG A 208 -14.69 -19.79 6.06
N PRO A 209 -15.92 -20.16 6.42
CA PRO A 209 -17.09 -19.88 5.58
C PRO A 209 -17.39 -18.38 5.60
N THR A 210 -17.18 -17.71 4.46
CA THR A 210 -17.54 -16.30 4.23
C THR A 210 -18.77 -16.16 3.33
N ASP A 211 -19.26 -17.26 2.74
CA ASP A 211 -20.32 -17.27 1.73
C ASP A 211 -21.60 -16.56 2.16
N ALA A 212 -22.05 -16.76 3.41
CA ALA A 212 -23.26 -16.12 3.92
C ALA A 212 -23.10 -14.58 4.01
N GLN A 213 -21.93 -14.09 4.43
CA GLN A 213 -21.67 -12.66 4.52
C GLN A 213 -21.57 -12.03 3.13
N LEU A 214 -20.98 -12.77 2.18
CA LEU A 214 -20.88 -12.33 0.79
C LEU A 214 -22.26 -12.29 0.12
N GLN A 215 -23.12 -13.28 0.39
CA GLN A 215 -24.49 -13.29 -0.10
C GLN A 215 -25.30 -12.12 0.45
N MET A 216 -25.27 -11.86 1.75
CA MET A 216 -25.92 -10.69 2.35
C MET A 216 -25.39 -9.38 1.75
N LEU A 217 -24.07 -9.26 1.57
CA LEU A 217 -23.49 -8.10 0.90
C LEU A 217 -24.03 -7.94 -0.53
N THR A 218 -24.12 -9.04 -1.29
CA THR A 218 -24.68 -9.02 -2.64
C THR A 218 -26.14 -8.55 -2.60
N GLU A 219 -26.98 -9.13 -1.73
CA GLU A 219 -28.40 -8.80 -1.61
C GLU A 219 -28.63 -7.35 -1.15
N TYR A 220 -27.85 -6.85 -0.19
CA TYR A 220 -27.89 -5.44 0.20
C TYR A 220 -27.49 -4.52 -0.96
N LEU A 221 -26.41 -4.84 -1.68
CA LEU A 221 -25.95 -4.05 -2.82
C LEU A 221 -26.88 -4.14 -4.02
N THR A 222 -27.65 -5.22 -4.21
CA THR A 222 -28.69 -5.32 -5.25
C THR A 222 -30.00 -4.64 -4.82
N GLY A 223 -30.19 -4.42 -3.52
CA GLY A 223 -31.42 -3.87 -2.93
C GLY A 223 -32.49 -4.93 -2.69
N GLU A 224 -32.10 -6.20 -2.59
CA GLU A 224 -32.96 -7.36 -2.33
C GLU A 224 -33.09 -7.67 -0.82
N GLU A 225 -32.19 -7.14 0.01
CA GLU A 225 -32.21 -7.25 1.47
C GLU A 225 -32.83 -6.01 2.13
N GLY A 226 -33.52 -6.20 3.26
CA GLY A 226 -33.94 -5.11 4.16
C GLY A 226 -35.31 -4.47 3.84
N GLY A 227 -35.55 -3.31 4.44
CA GLY A 227 -36.76 -2.50 4.26
C GLY A 227 -36.59 -1.38 3.22
N GLU A 228 -37.61 -0.53 3.07
CA GLU A 228 -37.56 0.60 2.12
C GLU A 228 -36.39 1.56 2.42
N ASP A 229 -36.08 1.80 3.70
CA ASP A 229 -34.96 2.67 4.11
C ASP A 229 -33.59 2.09 3.71
N ASP A 230 -33.42 0.77 3.80
CA ASP A 230 -32.19 0.07 3.39
C ASP A 230 -32.02 0.11 1.88
N GLN A 231 -33.10 -0.08 1.13
CA GLN A 231 -33.11 0.01 -0.33
C GLN A 231 -32.79 1.43 -0.81
N LEU A 232 -33.32 2.46 -0.13
CA LEU A 232 -32.99 3.86 -0.40
C LEU A 232 -31.52 4.15 -0.13
N SER A 233 -30.95 3.59 0.95
CA SER A 233 -29.53 3.73 1.28
C SER A 233 -28.63 3.01 0.28
N ALA A 234 -28.98 1.78 -0.09
CA ALA A 234 -28.28 1.01 -1.11
C ALA A 234 -28.31 1.74 -2.45
N ALA A 235 -29.42 2.37 -2.84
CA ALA A 235 -29.55 3.11 -4.09
C ALA A 235 -28.61 4.34 -4.18
N LYS A 236 -28.15 4.89 -3.04
CA LYS A 236 -27.15 5.97 -3.00
C LYS A 236 -25.74 5.51 -3.35
N ILE A 237 -25.47 4.21 -3.25
CA ILE A 237 -24.17 3.63 -3.61
C ILE A 237 -24.07 3.57 -5.13
N SER A 238 -23.23 4.42 -5.71
CA SER A 238 -23.11 4.52 -7.16
C SER A 238 -22.14 3.50 -7.76
N ARG A 239 -21.18 2.99 -6.96
CA ARG A 239 -20.06 2.17 -7.43
C ARG A 239 -19.48 1.32 -6.32
N LEU A 240 -18.94 0.16 -6.69
CA LEU A 240 -18.20 -0.73 -5.80
C LEU A 240 -16.71 -0.81 -6.20
N ILE A 241 -15.82 -0.73 -5.21
CA ILE A 241 -14.38 -1.00 -5.35
C ILE A 241 -14.04 -2.21 -4.47
N ILE A 242 -13.53 -3.27 -5.08
CA ILE A 242 -12.99 -4.45 -4.41
C ILE A 242 -11.47 -4.30 -4.33
N ALA A 243 -10.96 -3.96 -3.15
CA ALA A 243 -9.56 -3.65 -2.87
C ALA A 243 -8.76 -4.90 -2.45
N GLY A 244 -8.57 -5.83 -3.37
CA GLY A 244 -7.68 -6.99 -3.20
C GLY A 244 -8.16 -8.09 -2.26
N ASN A 245 -7.48 -9.24 -2.34
CA ASN A 245 -7.77 -10.46 -1.59
C ASN A 245 -9.20 -10.95 -1.83
N SER A 246 -9.59 -10.96 -3.11
CA SER A 246 -10.89 -11.50 -3.53
C SER A 246 -10.91 -13.02 -3.35
N LEU A 247 -9.79 -13.69 -3.66
CA LEU A 247 -9.58 -15.11 -3.43
C LEU A 247 -8.69 -15.34 -2.20
N ALA A 248 -8.93 -16.44 -1.49
CA ALA A 248 -8.06 -16.86 -0.40
C ALA A 248 -6.67 -17.29 -0.91
N ALA A 249 -5.63 -16.98 -0.12
CA ALA A 249 -4.27 -17.38 -0.43
C ALA A 249 -4.17 -18.90 -0.58
N GLY A 250 -3.66 -19.38 -1.72
CA GLY A 250 -3.52 -20.80 -1.98
C GLY A 250 -4.80 -21.52 -2.42
N ALA A 251 -5.95 -20.84 -2.53
CA ALA A 251 -7.22 -21.42 -2.98
C ALA A 251 -7.12 -22.11 -4.35
N LEU A 252 -6.22 -21.61 -5.21
CA LEU A 252 -5.91 -22.20 -6.51
C LEU A 252 -4.72 -23.18 -6.48
N ALA A 253 -3.85 -23.08 -5.48
CA ALA A 253 -2.62 -23.86 -5.39
C ALA A 253 -2.87 -25.34 -5.12
N ASP A 254 -3.90 -25.67 -4.34
CA ASP A 254 -4.27 -27.06 -4.06
C ASP A 254 -4.89 -27.79 -5.27
N ARG A 255 -5.31 -27.05 -6.30
CA ARG A 255 -5.84 -27.62 -7.55
C ARG A 255 -4.81 -27.84 -8.65
N ILE A 256 -3.66 -27.15 -8.57
CA ILE A 256 -2.57 -27.27 -9.55
C ILE A 256 -1.67 -28.47 -9.22
N LYS A 257 -1.69 -28.97 -7.98
CA LYS A 257 -0.94 -30.17 -7.60
C LYS A 257 -1.48 -31.40 -8.34
N PRO A 258 -0.64 -32.20 -9.01
CA PRO A 258 -1.10 -33.45 -9.61
C PRO A 258 -1.62 -34.38 -8.51
N PRO A 259 -2.74 -35.08 -8.72
CA PRO A 259 -3.33 -35.91 -7.68
C PRO A 259 -2.36 -37.01 -7.26
N SER A 260 -2.23 -37.17 -5.95
CA SER A 260 -1.47 -38.22 -5.28
C SER A 260 -1.96 -39.60 -5.72
N TYR A 261 -1.08 -40.60 -5.62
CA TYR A 261 -1.40 -41.99 -5.95
C TYR A 261 -2.62 -42.52 -5.16
N ALA A 262 -2.82 -42.04 -3.92
CA ALA A 262 -3.98 -42.36 -3.09
C ALA A 262 -5.30 -41.81 -3.66
N GLU A 263 -5.28 -40.57 -4.16
CA GLU A 263 -6.45 -39.89 -4.76
C GLU A 263 -6.85 -40.51 -6.11
N ARG A 264 -5.86 -40.98 -6.87
CA ARG A 264 -6.11 -41.76 -8.11
C ARG A 264 -6.76 -43.11 -7.83
N LYS A 265 -6.41 -43.76 -6.71
CA LYS A 265 -7.00 -45.05 -6.30
C LYS A 265 -8.42 -44.86 -5.76
N ALA A 266 -8.69 -43.76 -5.04
CA ALA A 266 -10.03 -43.36 -4.60
C ALA A 266 -10.96 -43.02 -5.78
N LYS A 267 -10.48 -42.32 -6.82
CA LYS A 267 -11.27 -42.07 -8.05
C LYS A 267 -11.69 -43.34 -8.80
N LYS A 268 -11.00 -44.47 -8.63
CA LYS A 268 -11.34 -45.75 -9.27
C LYS A 268 -12.41 -46.54 -8.51
N HIS A 269 -12.63 -46.22 -7.23
CA HIS A 269 -13.66 -46.81 -6.38
C HIS A 269 -14.63 -45.71 -5.92
N GLY A 270 -15.57 -45.32 -6.81
CA GLY A 270 -16.75 -44.52 -6.50
C GLY A 270 -16.53 -43.36 -5.52
N LEU A 271 -16.15 -42.19 -6.04
CA LEU A 271 -16.00 -40.99 -5.23
C LEU A 271 -17.35 -40.62 -4.58
N ASP A 272 -17.33 -40.44 -3.26
CA ASP A 272 -18.43 -39.90 -2.46
C ASP A 272 -18.80 -38.49 -3.01
N PRO A 273 -20.06 -38.21 -3.40
CA PRO A 273 -20.47 -36.92 -3.99
C PRO A 273 -20.35 -35.72 -3.03
N THR A 274 -19.88 -35.91 -1.80
CA THR A 274 -19.75 -34.88 -0.76
C THR A 274 -18.48 -34.05 -0.86
N THR A 275 -17.51 -34.40 -1.72
CA THR A 275 -16.22 -33.70 -1.83
C THR A 275 -16.12 -32.86 -3.11
N PHE A 276 -17.21 -32.19 -3.50
CA PHE A 276 -17.16 -31.17 -4.53
C PHE A 276 -16.69 -29.85 -3.92
N THR A 277 -15.41 -29.51 -4.08
CA THR A 277 -14.94 -28.16 -3.77
C THR A 277 -15.33 -27.24 -4.93
N PRO A 278 -16.31 -26.32 -4.79
CA PRO A 278 -16.69 -25.39 -5.85
C PRO A 278 -15.48 -24.53 -6.21
N ASN A 279 -15.36 -24.15 -7.50
CA ASN A 279 -14.23 -23.34 -7.93
C ASN A 279 -14.44 -21.91 -7.41
N PRO A 280 -13.56 -21.38 -6.54
CA PRO A 280 -13.75 -20.07 -5.94
C PRO A 280 -13.78 -18.94 -6.97
N ILE A 281 -13.22 -19.15 -8.18
CA ILE A 281 -13.35 -18.22 -9.30
C ILE A 281 -14.79 -18.15 -9.81
N TYR A 282 -15.49 -19.28 -9.90
CA TYR A 282 -16.89 -19.30 -10.34
C TYR A 282 -17.81 -18.67 -9.29
N ASP A 283 -17.54 -18.92 -8.01
CA ASP A 283 -18.30 -18.32 -6.91
C ASP A 283 -18.13 -16.78 -6.93
N LEU A 284 -16.88 -16.30 -7.02
CA LEU A 284 -16.59 -14.87 -7.21
C LEU A 284 -17.30 -14.30 -8.45
N SER A 285 -17.21 -15.02 -9.58
CA SER A 285 -17.84 -14.61 -10.84
C SER A 285 -19.37 -14.49 -10.73
N ALA A 286 -20.03 -15.35 -9.95
CA ALA A 286 -21.47 -15.29 -9.73
C ALA A 286 -21.86 -14.03 -8.95
N HIS A 287 -21.23 -13.77 -7.81
CA HIS A 287 -21.49 -12.56 -7.02
C HIS A 287 -21.18 -11.28 -7.80
N LEU A 288 -20.08 -11.26 -8.56
CA LEU A 288 -19.74 -10.12 -9.40
C LEU A 288 -20.77 -9.89 -10.50
N LEU A 289 -21.30 -10.95 -11.11
CA LEU A 289 -22.33 -10.83 -12.14
C LEU A 289 -23.60 -10.18 -11.58
N ASP A 290 -24.04 -10.58 -10.39
CA ASP A 290 -25.25 -10.04 -9.78
C ASP A 290 -25.09 -8.57 -9.39
N ILE A 291 -23.94 -8.19 -8.81
CA ILE A 291 -23.64 -6.80 -8.46
C ILE A 291 -23.43 -5.94 -9.73
N ALA A 292 -22.74 -6.47 -10.74
CA ALA A 292 -22.45 -5.74 -11.98
C ALA A 292 -23.70 -5.41 -12.81
N ARG A 293 -24.82 -6.12 -12.60
CA ARG A 293 -26.10 -5.79 -13.22
C ARG A 293 -26.68 -4.47 -12.70
N VAL A 294 -26.38 -4.11 -11.46
CA VAL A 294 -26.98 -2.93 -10.80
C VAL A 294 -26.02 -1.74 -10.70
N MET A 295 -24.71 -1.97 -10.66
CA MET A 295 -23.71 -0.90 -10.54
C MET A 295 -22.35 -1.27 -11.16
N PRO A 296 -21.52 -0.27 -11.52
CA PRO A 296 -20.14 -0.54 -11.92
C PRO A 296 -19.29 -1.07 -10.76
N VAL A 297 -18.48 -2.10 -11.04
CA VAL A 297 -17.55 -2.72 -10.09
C VAL A 297 -16.11 -2.55 -10.59
N HIS A 298 -15.21 -2.12 -9.71
CA HIS A 298 -13.77 -2.09 -9.95
C HIS A 298 -13.08 -3.09 -9.04
N ILE A 299 -12.18 -3.89 -9.60
CA ILE A 299 -11.45 -4.93 -8.85
C ILE A 299 -9.96 -4.60 -8.90
N LEU A 300 -9.35 -4.49 -7.73
CA LEU A 300 -7.92 -4.33 -7.56
C LEU A 300 -7.36 -5.69 -7.10
N PRO A 301 -6.24 -6.16 -7.67
CA PRO A 301 -5.60 -7.37 -7.19
C PRO A 301 -5.00 -7.16 -5.80
N GLY A 302 -5.00 -8.21 -4.99
CA GLY A 302 -4.23 -8.32 -3.76
C GLY A 302 -3.18 -9.42 -3.83
N PRO A 303 -2.41 -9.64 -2.74
CA PRO A 303 -1.41 -10.70 -2.66
C PRO A 303 -1.96 -12.13 -2.81
N GLY A 304 -3.21 -12.37 -2.41
CA GLY A 304 -3.86 -13.68 -2.52
C GLY A 304 -4.49 -13.97 -3.90
N ASP A 305 -4.63 -12.93 -4.73
CA ASP A 305 -5.27 -13.02 -6.03
C ASP A 305 -4.30 -13.53 -7.11
N PRO A 306 -4.80 -14.03 -8.26
CA PRO A 306 -3.98 -14.53 -9.36
C PRO A 306 -3.30 -13.40 -10.17
N SER A 307 -2.59 -12.51 -9.48
CA SER A 307 -1.75 -11.45 -10.07
C SER A 307 -0.28 -11.64 -9.68
N GLY A 308 0.59 -10.81 -10.25
CA GLY A 308 2.01 -10.80 -9.89
C GLY A 308 2.21 -10.41 -8.42
N THR A 309 3.24 -10.97 -7.79
CA THR A 309 3.63 -10.64 -6.40
C THR A 309 4.44 -9.35 -6.30
N ILE A 310 4.96 -8.85 -7.42
CA ILE A 310 5.82 -7.66 -7.49
C ILE A 310 4.94 -6.43 -7.72
N MET A 311 5.20 -5.36 -6.96
CA MET A 311 4.58 -4.05 -7.19
C MET A 311 5.24 -3.32 -8.37
N PRO A 312 4.47 -2.62 -9.22
CA PRO A 312 3.01 -2.54 -9.22
C PRO A 312 2.34 -3.83 -9.76
N GLN A 313 1.34 -4.34 -9.04
CA GLN A 313 0.53 -5.48 -9.50
C GLN A 313 -0.23 -5.09 -10.78
N GLN A 314 -0.24 -5.98 -11.76
CA GLN A 314 -0.91 -5.75 -13.05
C GLN A 314 -2.32 -6.36 -13.02
N PRO A 315 -3.31 -5.74 -13.69
CA PRO A 315 -4.65 -6.30 -13.88
C PRO A 315 -4.65 -7.64 -14.62
#